data_AF-A0A377DPR1-F1
#
_entry.id   AF-A0A377DPR1-F1
#
_cell.length_a   1.000
_cell.length_b   1.000
_cell.length_c   1.000
_cell.angle_alpha   90.00
_cell.angle_beta   90.00
_cell.angle_gamma   90.00
#
_symmetry.space_group_name_H-M   'P 1'
#
loop_
_entity.id
_entity.type
_entity.pdbx_description
1 polymer ?
#
loop_
_entity_poly.entity_id
_entity_poly.type
_entity_poly.pdbx_seq_one_letter_code
_entity_poly.pdbx_strand_id
1 'polypeptide(L)' 'MPGKIAVEVAYALPEKQYLQRVTLQEGATVEEAIRASGLLELRTDIDLTKNKVGIYSRPAKTKR' A
#
# COMPACT_ATOMS: atom_id res chain seq x y z
N MET A 1 -7.52 18.69 12.99
CA MET A 1 -7.86 17.85 11.82
C MET A 1 -6.76 16.81 11.68
N PRO A 2 -7.06 15.52 11.48
CA PRO A 2 -6.01 14.52 11.26
C PRO A 2 -5.18 14.91 10.03
N GLY A 3 -3.87 14.62 10.07
CA GLY A 3 -2.97 14.87 8.95
C GLY A 3 -3.30 13.98 7.75
N LYS A 4 -2.59 14.19 6.63
CA LYS A 4 -2.57 13.24 5.51
C LYS A 4 -1.24 12.53 5.47
N ILE A 5 -1.27 11.24 5.15
CA ILE A 5 -0.09 10.41 4.95
C ILE A 5 -0.01 9.96 3.50
N ALA A 6 1.20 9.92 2.95
CA ALA A 6 1.46 9.34 1.64
C ALA A 6 2.03 7.93 1.82
N VAL A 7 1.43 6.95 1.15
CA VAL A 7 1.88 5.55 1.19
C VAL A 7 1.94 4.99 -0.23
N GLU A 8 2.77 3.98 -0.42
CA GLU A 8 2.87 3.23 -1.67
C GLU A 8 2.32 1.81 -1.45
N VAL A 9 1.40 1.40 -2.31
CA VAL A 9 0.87 0.04 -2.33
C VAL A 9 1.51 -0.70 -3.50
N ALA A 10 2.29 -1.72 -3.20
CA ALA A 10 2.99 -2.54 -4.18
C ALA A 10 2.32 -3.91 -4.31
N TYR A 11 2.11 -4.35 -5.55
CA TYR A 11 1.70 -5.71 -5.87
C TYR A 11 2.63 -6.26 -6.96
N ALA A 12 3.47 -7.23 -6.59
CA ALA A 12 4.51 -7.76 -7.46
C ALA A 12 4.15 -9.16 -7.95
N LEU A 13 4.13 -9.34 -9.27
CA LEU A 13 4.07 -10.62 -9.95
C LEU A 13 5.44 -10.91 -10.58
N PRO A 14 5.77 -12.17 -10.90
CA PRO A 14 7.05 -12.53 -11.53
C PRO A 14 7.35 -11.74 -12.81
N GLU A 15 6.32 -11.44 -13.60
CA GLU A 15 6.46 -10.78 -14.90
C GLU A 15 6.24 -9.27 -14.84
N LYS A 16 5.58 -8.77 -13.78
CA LYS A 16 5.14 -7.37 -13.69
C LYS A 16 4.92 -6.93 -12.25
N GLN A 17 5.35 -5.72 -11.94
CA GLN A 17 4.99 -5.05 -10.69
C GLN A 17 3.99 -3.92 -10.92
N TYR A 18 3.10 -3.76 -9.96
CA TYR A 18 2.22 -2.61 -9.81
C TYR A 18 2.65 -1.85 -8.57
N LEU A 19 2.82 -0.53 -8.69
CA LEU A 19 3.15 0.35 -7.59
C LEU A 19 2.25 1.57 -7.68
N GLN A 20 1.39 1.75 -6.67
CA GLN A 20 0.43 2.85 -6.65
C GLN A 20 0.67 3.74 -5.44
N ARG A 21 0.81 5.04 -5.70
CA ARG A 21 0.94 6.06 -4.65
C ARG A 21 -0.44 6.55 -4.27
N VAL A 22 -0.76 6.51 -2.98
CA VAL A 22 -2.03 7.02 -2.47
C VAL A 22 -1.80 7.94 -1.28
N THR A 23 -2.66 8.95 -1.17
CA THR A 23 -2.68 9.86 -0.02
C THR A 23 -3.93 9.58 0.80
N LEU A 24 -3.75 9.26 2.07
CA LEU A 24 -4.82 8.84 2.98
C LEU A 24 -4.86 9.77 4.20
N GLN A 25 -5.96 9.69 4.94
CA GLN A 25 -6.01 10.32 6.27
C GLN A 25 -5.08 9.58 7.23
N GLU A 26 -4.47 10.32 8.13
CA GLU A 26 -3.71 9.74 9.23
C GLU A 26 -4.61 8.85 10.09
N GLY A 27 -4.12 7.66 10.44
CA GLY A 27 -4.91 6.62 11.10
C GLY A 27 -5.65 5.67 10.14
N ALA A 28 -5.53 5.87 8.81
CA ALA A 28 -6.06 4.92 7.84
C ALA A 28 -5.46 3.52 7.98
N THR A 29 -6.26 2.53 7.67
CA THR A 29 -5.93 1.11 7.68
C THR A 29 -5.23 0.67 6.39
N VAL A 30 -4.58 -0.49 6.45
CA VAL A 30 -3.97 -1.12 5.28
C VAL A 30 -5.01 -1.43 4.20
N GLU A 31 -6.20 -1.88 4.60
CA GLU A 31 -7.28 -2.20 3.66
C GLU A 31 -7.75 -0.95 2.91
N GLU A 32 -7.94 0.17 3.61
CA GLU A 32 -8.29 1.45 2.99
C GLU A 32 -7.22 1.91 2.01
N ALA A 33 -5.93 1.71 2.32
CA ALA A 33 -4.84 2.00 1.40
C ALA A 33 -4.93 1.16 0.12
N ILE A 34 -5.17 -0.15 0.25
CA ILE A 34 -5.30 -1.05 -0.90
C ILE A 34 -6.52 -0.68 -1.75
N ARG A 35 -7.67 -0.40 -1.13
CA ARG A 35 -8.87 0.03 -1.85
C ARG A 35 -8.63 1.35 -2.59
N ALA A 36 -8.04 2.34 -1.94
CA ALA A 36 -7.72 3.63 -2.54
C ALA A 36 -6.70 3.53 -3.69
N SER A 37 -5.89 2.47 -3.72
CA SER A 37 -4.90 2.25 -4.78
C SER A 37 -5.50 1.79 -6.12
N GLY A 38 -6.77 1.36 -6.14
CA GLY A 38 -7.42 0.79 -7.32
C GLY A 38 -6.88 -0.59 -7.74
N LEU A 39 -5.94 -1.18 -6.98
CA LEU A 39 -5.34 -2.48 -7.32
C LEU A 39 -6.36 -3.62 -7.38
N LEU A 40 -7.40 -3.57 -6.55
CA LEU A 40 -8.47 -4.58 -6.56
C LEU A 40 -9.26 -4.57 -7.87
N GLU A 41 -9.39 -3.41 -8.52
CA GLU A 41 -10.06 -3.27 -9.81
C GLU A 41 -9.12 -3.64 -10.97
N LEU A 42 -7.82 -3.32 -10.84
CA LEU A 42 -6.80 -3.67 -11.82
C LEU A 42 -6.47 -5.16 -11.85
N ARG A 43 -6.65 -5.86 -10.72
CA ARG A 43 -6.28 -7.28 -10.54
C ARG A 43 -7.33 -8.01 -9.72
N THR A 44 -8.15 -8.79 -10.42
CA THR A 44 -9.25 -9.59 -9.86
C THR A 44 -8.77 -10.83 -9.09
N ASP A 45 -7.50 -11.20 -9.20
CA ASP A 45 -6.87 -12.29 -8.45
C ASP A 45 -6.39 -11.88 -7.05
N ILE A 46 -6.47 -10.59 -6.71
CA ILE A 46 -6.17 -10.13 -5.36
C ILE A 46 -7.36 -10.46 -4.44
N ASP A 47 -7.15 -11.41 -3.54
CA ASP A 47 -8.08 -11.77 -2.47
C ASP A 47 -7.45 -11.42 -1.11
N LEU A 48 -7.93 -10.37 -0.45
CA LEU A 48 -7.38 -9.91 0.84
C LEU A 48 -7.62 -10.87 2.01
N THR A 49 -8.52 -11.84 1.86
CA THR A 49 -8.76 -12.87 2.89
C THR A 49 -7.73 -14.00 2.83
N LYS A 50 -7.07 -14.17 1.68
CA LYS A 50 -6.09 -15.24 1.43
C LYS A 50 -4.67 -14.72 1.27
N ASN A 51 -4.52 -13.55 0.62
CA ASN A 51 -3.22 -12.97 0.33
C ASN A 51 -2.63 -12.36 1.60
N LYS A 52 -1.40 -12.75 1.91
CA LYS A 52 -0.64 -12.15 3.00
C LYS A 52 -0.22 -10.74 2.60
N VAL A 53 -0.57 -9.78 3.44
CA VAL A 53 -0.14 -8.38 3.27
C VAL A 53 0.97 -8.07 4.27
N GLY A 54 2.06 -7.49 3.78
CA GLY A 54 3.16 -6.99 4.61
C GLY A 54 3.22 -5.47 4.57
N ILE A 55 3.63 -4.86 5.68
CA ILE A 55 3.92 -3.42 5.74
C ILE A 55 5.42 -3.27 5.81
N TYR A 56 5.99 -2.55 4.84
CA TYR A 56 7.38 -2.11 4.91
C TYR A 56 7.43 -0.68 5.40
N SER A 57 8.11 -0.47 6.53
CA SER A 57 8.47 0.87 7.00
C SER A 57 9.99 0.96 7.04
N ARG A 58 10.56 1.96 6.37
CA ARG A 58 12.01 2.21 6.36
C ARG A 58 12.35 3.50 7.10
N PRO A 59 12.44 3.48 8.43
CA PRO A 59 13.11 4.56 9.15
C PRO A 59 14.61 4.46 8.87
N ALA A 60 15.18 5.45 8.17
CA ALA A 60 16.61 5.53 7.92
C ALA A 60 17.16 6.87 8.43
N LYS A 61 18.04 6.82 9.44
CA LYS A 61 18.95 7.90 9.79
C LYS A 61 20.38 7.43 9.53
N THR A 62 21.18 8.26 8.86
CA THR A 62 22.62 8.07 8.64
C THR A 62 23.36 9.19 9.40
N LYS A 63 24.62 8.96 9.86
CA LYS A 63 25.38 9.82 10.81
C LYS A 63 25.40 11.30 10.35
N ARG A 64 25.27 12.34 11.18
CA ARG A 64 25.46 12.56 12.63
C ARG A 64 24.27 13.31 13.23
#